data_AF-A0A7Y2BM64-F1
#
_entry.id   AF-A0A7Y2BM64-F1
#
_cell.length_a   1.000
_cell.length_b   1.000
_cell.length_c   1.000
_cell.angle_alpha   90.00
_cell.angle_beta   90.00
_cell.angle_gamma   90.00
#
_symmetry.space_group_name_H-M   'P 1'
#
loop_
_entity.id
_entity.type
_entity.pdbx_description
1 polymer ?
#
loop_
_entity_poly.entity_id
_entity_poly.type
_entity_poly.pdbx_seq_one_letter_code
_entity_poly.pdbx_strand_id
1 'polypeptide(L)'
;MIRDQLQTILARPGFERAVLALIIINAITLGLETSPAAMAAFGPLLGILDRAILALFVFEIAMRLFADFKGFWRDPWRIFDFAVVAIALIPATGPLSVLRAFRILRVLRLVSTVKSMRRVVTGLLAALPGMGSIVLLLFLIFYVFAVISTKLFAADFPQWFGSIGESAYTLFQIMTLESWSMGIVRP
;
A
#
# COMPACT_ATOMS: atom_id res chain seq x y z
N MET A 1 -14.24 -33.53 0.13
CA MET A 1 -13.57 -33.99 -1.11
C MET A 1 -13.02 -32.86 -1.97
N ILE A 2 -13.84 -32.03 -2.65
CA ILE A 2 -13.30 -30.98 -3.56
C ILE A 2 -12.47 -29.91 -2.81
N ARG A 3 -12.94 -29.46 -1.63
CA ARG A 3 -12.20 -28.50 -0.80
C ARG A 3 -10.86 -29.06 -0.31
N ASP A 4 -10.82 -30.31 0.11
CA ASP A 4 -9.61 -30.97 0.62
C ASP A 4 -8.57 -31.19 -0.50
N GLN A 5 -9.04 -31.52 -1.70
CA GLN A 5 -8.19 -31.59 -2.90
C GLN A 5 -7.60 -30.23 -3.28
N LEU A 6 -8.41 -29.16 -3.23
CA LEU A 6 -7.92 -27.79 -3.47
C LEU A 6 -6.89 -27.36 -2.43
N GLN A 7 -7.12 -27.64 -1.15
CA GLN A 7 -6.14 -27.35 -0.09
C GLN A 7 -4.83 -28.10 -0.33
N THR A 8 -4.90 -29.35 -0.76
CA THR A 8 -3.71 -30.16 -1.09
C THR A 8 -2.94 -29.58 -2.26
N ILE A 9 -3.61 -29.05 -3.30
CA ILE A 9 -2.99 -28.40 -4.45
C ILE A 9 -2.35 -27.06 -4.03
N LEU A 10 -3.07 -26.24 -3.27
CA LEU A 10 -2.62 -24.92 -2.82
C LEU A 10 -1.42 -25.00 -1.85
N ALA A 11 -1.31 -26.10 -1.10
CA ALA A 11 -0.18 -26.35 -0.19
C ALA A 11 1.09 -26.86 -0.90
N ARG A 12 1.04 -27.13 -2.22
CA ARG A 12 2.22 -27.63 -2.94
C ARG A 12 3.28 -26.53 -3.04
N PRO A 13 4.56 -26.82 -2.72
CA PRO A 13 5.66 -25.87 -2.89
C PRO A 13 5.80 -25.35 -4.32
N GLY A 14 5.44 -26.17 -5.32
CA GLY A 14 5.42 -25.75 -6.72
C GLY A 14 4.40 -24.64 -7.01
N PHE A 15 3.23 -24.69 -6.38
CA PHE A 15 2.21 -23.66 -6.51
C PHE A 15 2.67 -22.34 -5.88
N GLU A 16 3.22 -22.39 -4.67
CA GLU A 16 3.79 -21.21 -4.01
C GLU A 16 4.91 -20.55 -4.84
N ARG A 17 5.82 -21.36 -5.39
CA ARG A 17 6.89 -20.87 -6.27
C ARG A 17 6.36 -20.28 -7.57
N ALA A 18 5.32 -20.85 -8.15
CA ALA A 18 4.67 -20.32 -9.35
C ALA A 18 4.02 -18.95 -9.08
N VAL A 19 3.28 -18.81 -7.99
CA VAL A 19 2.69 -17.52 -7.59
C VAL A 19 3.78 -16.48 -7.32
N LEU A 20 4.86 -16.87 -6.63
CA LEU A 20 6.01 -16.00 -6.40
C LEU A 20 6.66 -15.55 -7.71
N ALA A 21 6.86 -16.46 -8.67
CA ALA A 21 7.39 -16.12 -9.98
C ALA A 21 6.49 -15.13 -10.74
N LEU A 22 5.16 -15.31 -10.69
CA LEU A 22 4.20 -14.38 -11.29
C LEU A 22 4.26 -12.98 -10.65
N ILE A 23 4.46 -12.90 -9.33
CA ILE A 23 4.63 -11.61 -8.62
C ILE A 23 5.90 -10.91 -9.09
N ILE A 24 7.02 -11.64 -9.21
CA ILE A 24 8.30 -11.08 -9.68
C ILE A 24 8.16 -10.59 -11.12
N ILE A 25 7.57 -11.40 -12.00
CA ILE A 25 7.32 -11.02 -13.40
C ILE A 25 6.46 -9.76 -13.45
N ASN A 26 5.36 -9.69 -12.69
CA ASN A 26 4.50 -8.50 -12.67
C ASN A 26 5.23 -7.25 -12.17
N ALA A 27 6.09 -7.38 -11.17
CA ALA A 27 6.90 -6.26 -10.69
C ALA A 27 7.87 -5.75 -11.76
N ILE A 28 8.51 -6.66 -12.51
CA ILE A 28 9.37 -6.30 -13.65
C ILE A 28 8.55 -5.61 -14.75
N THR A 29 7.37 -6.15 -15.10
CA THR A 29 6.46 -5.55 -16.09
C THR A 29 6.07 -4.13 -15.70
N LEU A 30 5.68 -3.89 -14.44
CA LEU A 30 5.36 -2.55 -13.93
C LEU A 30 6.55 -1.58 -14.03
N GLY A 31 7.76 -2.05 -13.75
CA GLY A 31 8.97 -1.25 -13.95
C GLY A 31 9.21 -0.90 -15.41
N LEU A 32 8.99 -1.85 -16.33
CA LEU A 32 9.10 -1.62 -17.77
C LEU A 32 8.01 -0.66 -18.30
N GLU A 33 6.79 -0.72 -17.76
CA GLU A 33 5.71 0.22 -18.10
C GLU A 33 6.04 1.68 -17.76
N THR A 34 6.99 1.91 -16.85
CA THR A 34 7.46 3.24 -16.48
C THR A 34 8.48 3.82 -17.48
N SER A 35 9.08 2.98 -18.33
CA SER A 35 10.06 3.41 -19.33
C SER A 35 9.39 3.76 -20.67
N PRO A 36 9.53 5.00 -21.17
CA PRO A 36 8.99 5.39 -22.48
C PRO A 36 9.52 4.53 -23.63
N ALA A 37 10.79 4.13 -23.58
CA ALA A 37 11.42 3.30 -24.60
C ALA A 37 10.85 1.86 -24.61
N ALA A 38 10.63 1.27 -23.44
CA ALA A 38 10.03 -0.05 -23.32
C ALA A 38 8.55 -0.04 -23.73
N MET A 39 7.82 1.03 -23.40
CA MET A 39 6.43 1.21 -23.84
C MET A 39 6.31 1.41 -25.35
N ALA A 40 7.27 2.09 -25.99
CA ALA A 40 7.30 2.23 -27.44
C ALA A 40 7.56 0.89 -28.16
N ALA A 41 8.44 0.05 -27.62
CA ALA A 41 8.80 -1.23 -28.22
C ALA A 41 7.80 -2.37 -27.90
N PHE A 42 7.31 -2.44 -26.66
CA PHE A 42 6.56 -3.59 -26.14
C PHE A 42 5.26 -3.22 -25.41
N GLY A 43 4.81 -1.96 -25.48
CA GLY A 43 3.64 -1.48 -24.72
C GLY A 43 2.39 -2.37 -24.79
N PRO A 44 1.93 -2.79 -25.98
CA PRO A 44 0.79 -3.69 -26.10
C PRO A 44 1.01 -5.05 -25.42
N LEU A 45 2.21 -5.61 -25.54
CA LEU A 45 2.58 -6.89 -24.93
C LEU A 45 2.61 -6.78 -23.40
N LEU A 46 3.22 -5.72 -22.86
CA LEU A 46 3.27 -5.45 -21.42
C LEU A 46 1.85 -5.33 -20.83
N GLY A 47 0.96 -4.60 -21.51
CA GLY A 47 -0.43 -4.45 -21.08
C GLY A 47 -1.25 -5.75 -21.13
N ILE A 48 -1.01 -6.62 -22.12
CA ILE A 48 -1.64 -7.95 -22.18
C ILE A 48 -1.13 -8.82 -21.03
N LEU A 49 0.18 -8.81 -20.80
CA LEU A 49 0.82 -9.58 -19.73
C LEU A 49 0.31 -9.13 -18.35
N ASP A 50 0.18 -7.82 -18.13
CA ASP A 50 -0.34 -7.27 -16.87
C ASP A 50 -1.77 -7.76 -16.57
N ARG A 51 -2.65 -7.71 -17.58
CA ARG A 51 -4.03 -8.20 -17.47
C ARG A 51 -4.09 -9.71 -17.24
N ALA A 52 -3.23 -10.47 -17.92
CA ALA A 52 -3.15 -11.92 -17.77
C ALA A 52 -2.70 -12.31 -16.36
N ILE A 53 -1.67 -11.65 -15.83
CA ILE A 53 -1.19 -11.90 -14.46
C ILE A 53 -2.24 -11.50 -13.43
N LEU A 54 -2.93 -10.36 -13.62
CA LEU A 54 -4.03 -9.98 -12.75
C LEU A 54 -5.14 -11.03 -12.75
N ALA A 55 -5.54 -11.55 -13.92
CA ALA A 55 -6.56 -12.60 -14.02
C ALA A 55 -6.13 -13.89 -13.29
N LEU A 56 -4.85 -14.28 -13.39
CA LEU A 56 -4.30 -15.41 -12.63
C LEU A 56 -4.35 -15.18 -11.12
N PHE A 57 -4.06 -13.96 -10.65
CA PHE A 57 -4.18 -13.61 -9.23
C PHE A 57 -5.62 -13.63 -8.73
N VAL A 58 -6.57 -13.15 -9.54
CA VAL A 58 -8.01 -13.26 -9.21
C VAL A 58 -8.41 -14.72 -9.07
N PHE A 59 -7.99 -15.57 -10.02
CA PHE A 59 -8.27 -17.00 -9.96
C PHE A 59 -7.62 -17.68 -8.75
N GLU A 60 -6.37 -17.34 -8.44
CA GLU A 60 -5.65 -17.84 -7.27
C GLU A 60 -6.35 -17.49 -5.95
N ILE A 61 -6.76 -16.24 -5.78
CA ILE A 61 -7.50 -15.80 -4.59
C ILE A 61 -8.88 -16.46 -4.52
N ALA A 62 -9.59 -16.59 -5.64
CA ALA A 62 -10.87 -17.29 -5.69
C ALA A 62 -10.71 -18.75 -5.24
N MET A 63 -9.71 -19.47 -5.75
CA MET A 63 -9.41 -20.84 -5.31
C MET A 63 -9.14 -20.92 -3.80
N ARG A 64 -8.33 -20.00 -3.24
CA ARG A 64 -8.07 -19.95 -1.80
C ARG A 64 -9.34 -19.69 -0.98
N LEU A 65 -10.18 -18.77 -1.44
CA LEU A 65 -11.44 -18.43 -0.80
C LEU A 65 -12.43 -19.60 -0.81
N PHE A 66 -12.55 -20.33 -1.93
CA PHE A 66 -13.40 -21.52 -2.03
C PHE A 66 -12.88 -22.71 -1.20
N ALA A 67 -11.56 -22.86 -1.10
CA ALA A 67 -10.92 -23.93 -0.34
C ALA A 67 -11.09 -23.76 1.18
N ASP A 68 -11.06 -22.53 1.68
CA ASP A 68 -11.14 -22.23 3.11
C ASP A 68 -11.73 -20.84 3.38
N PHE A 69 -13.06 -20.71 3.28
CA PHE A 69 -13.73 -19.42 3.45
C PHE A 69 -13.53 -18.82 4.85
N LYS A 70 -13.73 -19.61 5.91
CA LYS A 70 -13.64 -19.10 7.30
C LYS A 70 -12.21 -18.76 7.71
N GLY A 71 -11.22 -19.57 7.33
CA GLY A 71 -9.82 -19.29 7.61
C GLY A 71 -9.27 -18.15 6.75
N PHE A 72 -9.81 -17.94 5.54
CA PHE A 72 -9.45 -16.82 4.67
C PHE A 72 -9.61 -15.46 5.37
N TRP A 73 -10.78 -15.22 5.98
CA TRP A 73 -11.08 -13.96 6.67
C TRP A 73 -10.44 -13.82 8.05
N ARG A 74 -9.71 -14.83 8.53
CA ARG A 74 -8.96 -14.79 9.80
C ARG A 74 -7.47 -14.58 9.61
N ASP A 75 -6.94 -14.78 8.40
CA ASP A 75 -5.53 -14.58 8.08
C ASP A 75 -5.32 -13.16 7.50
N PRO A 76 -4.66 -12.24 8.22
CA PRO A 76 -4.42 -10.88 7.75
C PRO A 76 -3.72 -10.81 6.39
N TRP A 77 -2.87 -11.79 6.08
CA TRP A 77 -2.13 -11.82 4.81
C TRP A 77 -3.02 -12.20 3.62
N ARG A 78 -4.02 -13.06 3.85
CA ARG A 78 -5.02 -13.40 2.82
C ARG A 78 -5.97 -12.23 2.56
N ILE A 79 -6.36 -11.53 3.63
CA ILE A 79 -7.18 -10.31 3.53
C ILE A 79 -6.41 -9.20 2.79
N PHE A 80 -5.12 -9.03 3.09
CA PHE A 80 -4.24 -8.09 2.39
C PHE A 80 -4.18 -8.38 0.88
N ASP A 81 -3.90 -9.63 0.50
CA ASP A 81 -3.86 -10.06 -0.90
C ASP A 81 -5.19 -9.81 -1.62
N PHE A 82 -6.31 -10.11 -0.95
CA PHE A 82 -7.64 -9.82 -1.46
C PHE A 82 -7.86 -8.34 -1.72
N ALA A 83 -7.54 -7.48 -0.75
CA ALA A 83 -7.71 -6.03 -0.87
C ALA A 83 -6.90 -5.46 -2.04
N VAL A 84 -5.65 -5.89 -2.15
CA VAL A 84 -4.74 -5.48 -3.23
C VAL A 84 -5.28 -5.87 -4.62
N VAL A 85 -5.76 -7.10 -4.79
CA VAL A 85 -6.33 -7.56 -6.07
C VAL A 85 -7.69 -6.92 -6.34
N ALA A 86 -8.50 -6.70 -5.31
CA ALA A 86 -9.78 -5.99 -5.43
C ALA A 86 -9.59 -4.55 -5.91
N ILE A 87 -8.62 -3.81 -5.35
CA ILE A 87 -8.28 -2.45 -5.82
C ILE A 87 -7.85 -2.47 -7.28
N ALA A 88 -7.07 -3.48 -7.69
CA ALA A 88 -6.60 -3.60 -9.07
C ALA A 88 -7.71 -3.89 -10.09
N LEU A 89 -8.82 -4.51 -9.66
CA LEU A 89 -10.00 -4.78 -10.49
C LEU A 89 -10.88 -3.54 -10.72
N ILE A 90 -10.79 -2.52 -9.87
CA ILE A 90 -11.64 -1.33 -9.98
C ILE A 90 -11.31 -0.58 -11.30
N PRO A 91 -12.33 -0.29 -12.14
CA PRO A 91 -12.12 0.51 -13.34
C PRO A 91 -11.63 1.91 -12.96
N ALA A 92 -10.41 2.25 -13.37
CA ALA A 92 -9.80 3.55 -13.10
C ALA A 92 -10.23 4.60 -14.15
N THR A 93 -11.52 4.89 -14.20
CA THR A 93 -12.14 5.90 -15.08
C THR A 93 -12.51 7.17 -14.30
N GLY A 94 -12.36 8.35 -14.92
CA GLY A 94 -12.79 9.63 -14.33
C GLY A 94 -12.04 10.01 -13.05
N PRO A 95 -12.72 10.52 -12.00
CA PRO A 95 -12.12 10.95 -10.73
C PRO A 95 -11.32 9.86 -9.99
N LEU A 96 -11.55 8.59 -10.33
CA LEU A 96 -10.88 7.43 -9.74
C LEU A 96 -9.60 7.03 -10.51
N SER A 97 -9.08 7.91 -11.38
CA SER A 97 -7.84 7.66 -12.12
C SER A 97 -6.64 7.36 -11.21
N VAL A 98 -6.62 7.94 -9.99
CA VAL A 98 -5.59 7.67 -8.97
C VAL A 98 -5.56 6.20 -8.53
N LEU A 99 -6.69 5.47 -8.63
CA LEU A 99 -6.75 4.02 -8.35
C LEU A 99 -5.85 3.20 -9.28
N ARG A 100 -5.52 3.73 -10.46
CA ARG A 100 -4.53 3.12 -11.35
C ARG A 100 -3.15 3.05 -10.71
N ALA A 101 -2.74 4.08 -9.97
CA ALA A 101 -1.45 4.13 -9.31
C ALA A 101 -1.36 3.06 -8.19
N PHE A 102 -2.45 2.85 -7.46
CA PHE A 102 -2.53 1.82 -6.42
C PHE A 102 -2.39 0.39 -6.94
N ARG A 103 -2.46 0.14 -8.25
CA ARG A 103 -2.12 -1.17 -8.83
C ARG A 103 -0.68 -1.57 -8.54
N ILE A 104 0.22 -0.62 -8.28
CA ILE A 104 1.61 -0.93 -7.87
C ILE A 104 1.67 -1.65 -6.52
N LEU A 105 0.64 -1.48 -5.67
CA LEU A 105 0.55 -2.18 -4.38
C LEU A 105 0.54 -3.70 -4.54
N ARG A 106 0.20 -4.23 -5.72
CA ARG A 106 0.28 -5.68 -5.97
C ARG A 106 1.68 -6.26 -5.90
N VAL A 107 2.71 -5.43 -6.07
CA VAL A 107 4.10 -5.84 -5.80
C VAL A 107 4.32 -6.15 -4.32
N LEU A 108 3.57 -5.51 -3.41
CA LEU A 108 3.62 -5.80 -1.98
C LEU A 108 3.12 -7.21 -1.63
N ARG A 109 2.46 -7.92 -2.57
CA ARG A 109 2.17 -9.36 -2.39
C ARG A 109 3.44 -10.20 -2.27
N LEU A 110 4.60 -9.66 -2.65
CA LEU A 110 5.89 -10.28 -2.34
C LEU A 110 6.06 -10.42 -0.82
N VAL A 111 5.67 -9.40 -0.05
CA VAL A 111 5.73 -9.41 1.42
C VAL A 111 4.81 -10.49 1.98
N SER A 112 3.59 -10.59 1.46
CA SER A 112 2.65 -11.64 1.85
C SER A 112 3.01 -13.00 1.28
N THR A 113 3.86 -13.16 0.28
CA THR A 113 4.21 -14.50 -0.24
C THR A 113 5.49 -15.03 0.42
N VAL A 114 6.44 -14.15 0.72
CA VAL A 114 7.75 -14.50 1.26
C VAL A 114 7.72 -14.53 2.79
N LYS A 115 7.86 -15.71 3.38
CA LYS A 115 7.77 -15.94 4.84
C LYS A 115 8.73 -15.07 5.68
N SER A 116 9.95 -14.82 5.19
CA SER A 116 10.92 -13.96 5.88
C SER A 116 10.44 -12.50 5.91
N MET A 117 9.88 -11.99 4.81
CA MET A 117 9.31 -10.64 4.75
C MET A 117 8.08 -10.50 5.65
N ARG A 118 7.17 -11.50 5.64
CA ARG A 118 6.04 -11.53 6.59
C ARG A 118 6.53 -11.40 8.03
N ARG A 119 7.59 -12.13 8.40
CA ARG A 119 8.13 -12.10 9.76
C ARG A 119 8.64 -10.72 10.14
N VAL A 120 9.38 -10.06 9.24
CA VAL A 120 9.89 -8.70 9.46
C VAL A 120 8.73 -7.73 9.66
N VAL A 121 7.77 -7.69 8.73
CA VAL A 121 6.63 -6.75 8.80
C VAL A 121 5.74 -7.04 10.01
N THR A 122 5.48 -8.31 10.34
CA THR A 122 4.73 -8.67 11.55
C THR A 122 5.45 -8.18 12.80
N GLY A 123 6.79 -8.30 12.86
CA GLY A 123 7.58 -7.80 13.98
C GLY A 123 7.48 -6.29 14.13
N LEU A 124 7.56 -5.54 13.03
CA LEU A 124 7.37 -4.08 13.04
C LEU A 124 5.96 -3.69 13.52
N LEU A 125 4.93 -4.35 13.00
CA LEU A 125 3.54 -4.09 13.38
C LEU A 125 3.26 -4.49 14.84
N ALA A 126 3.88 -5.55 15.34
CA ALA A 126 3.74 -5.99 16.73
C ALA A 126 4.35 -5.00 17.74
N ALA A 127 5.29 -4.15 17.32
CA ALA A 127 5.83 -3.09 18.17
C ALA A 127 4.87 -1.89 18.32
N LEU A 128 3.97 -1.67 17.35
CA LEU A 128 3.08 -0.49 17.33
C LEU A 128 2.14 -0.37 18.55
N PRO A 129 1.47 -1.44 19.02
CA PRO A 129 0.56 -1.32 20.17
C PRO A 129 1.27 -0.82 21.44
N GLY A 130 2.53 -1.20 21.65
CA GLY A 130 3.33 -0.75 22.80
C GLY A 130 3.62 0.76 22.79
N MET A 131 3.52 1.40 21.63
CA MET A 131 3.73 2.84 21.44
C MET A 131 2.41 3.65 21.42
N GLY A 132 1.25 3.00 21.56
CA GLY A 132 -0.06 3.65 21.38
C GLY A 132 -0.25 4.89 22.23
N SER A 133 0.14 4.85 23.52
CA SER A 133 0.04 6.00 24.43
C SER A 133 0.92 7.18 24.00
N ILE A 134 2.12 6.91 23.48
CA ILE A 134 3.05 7.93 23.00
C ILE A 134 2.51 8.56 21.72
N VAL A 135 2.00 7.74 20.79
CA VAL A 135 1.39 8.23 19.54
C VAL A 135 0.17 9.10 19.85
N LEU A 136 -0.68 8.69 20.79
CA LEU A 136 -1.85 9.48 21.20
C LEU A 136 -1.45 10.81 21.83
N LEU A 137 -0.46 10.81 22.74
CA LEU A 137 0.05 12.03 23.36
C LEU A 137 0.64 12.97 22.30
N LEU A 138 1.47 12.45 21.39
CA LEU A 138 2.07 13.23 20.31
C LEU A 138 1.00 13.83 19.40
N PHE A 139 -0.02 13.05 19.03
CA PHE A 139 -1.14 13.52 18.22
C PHE A 139 -1.92 14.64 18.90
N LEU A 140 -2.21 14.52 20.21
CA LEU A 140 -2.88 15.56 20.98
C LEU A 140 -2.06 16.85 21.02
N ILE A 141 -0.75 16.74 21.29
CA ILE A 141 0.18 17.86 21.27
C ILE A 141 0.15 18.52 19.89
N PHE A 142 0.30 17.74 18.82
CA PHE A 142 0.24 18.22 17.44
C PHE A 142 -1.06 18.99 17.14
N TYR A 143 -2.19 18.45 17.57
CA TYR A 143 -3.49 19.09 17.37
C TYR A 143 -3.60 20.42 18.10
N VAL A 144 -3.19 20.49 19.37
CA VAL A 144 -3.21 21.73 20.15
C VAL A 144 -2.34 22.79 19.50
N PHE A 145 -1.11 22.43 19.10
CA PHE A 145 -0.22 23.36 18.42
C PHE A 145 -0.74 23.78 17.05
N ALA A 146 -1.38 22.89 16.29
CA ALA A 146 -2.00 23.24 15.01
C ALA A 146 -3.08 24.32 15.20
N VAL A 147 -3.96 24.17 16.19
CA VAL A 147 -4.99 25.17 16.51
C VAL A 147 -4.39 26.50 16.95
N ILE A 148 -3.35 26.47 17.80
CA ILE A 148 -2.66 27.68 18.25
C ILE A 148 -2.01 28.40 17.06
N SER A 149 -1.25 27.69 16.24
CA SER A 149 -0.57 28.27 15.08
C SER A 149 -1.54 28.83 14.06
N THR A 150 -2.67 28.16 13.80
CA THR A 150 -3.73 28.72 12.94
C THR A 150 -4.23 30.06 13.51
N LYS A 151 -4.55 30.12 14.80
CA LYS A 151 -5.08 31.35 15.41
C LYS A 151 -4.07 32.50 15.43
N LEU A 152 -2.78 32.19 15.57
CA LEU A 152 -1.74 33.20 15.68
C LEU A 152 -1.25 33.69 14.33
N PHE A 153 -1.13 32.81 13.34
CA PHE A 153 -0.37 33.08 12.12
C PHE A 153 -1.20 33.03 10.83
N ALA A 154 -2.48 32.61 10.86
CA ALA A 154 -3.28 32.50 9.64
C ALA A 154 -3.44 33.82 8.88
N ALA A 155 -3.47 34.96 9.58
CA ALA A 155 -3.66 36.27 8.96
C ALA A 155 -2.43 36.70 8.14
N ASP A 156 -1.24 36.49 8.69
CA ASP A 156 0.02 36.93 8.07
C ASP A 156 0.63 35.85 7.15
N PHE A 157 0.37 34.58 7.45
CA PHE A 157 0.96 33.42 6.77
C PHE A 157 -0.08 32.36 6.39
N PRO A 158 -1.08 32.71 5.56
CA PRO A 158 -2.18 31.80 5.23
C PRO A 158 -1.72 30.52 4.51
N GLN A 159 -0.63 30.56 3.73
CA GLN A 159 -0.10 29.38 3.03
C GLN A 159 0.41 28.27 3.95
N TRP A 160 0.80 28.60 5.18
CA TRP A 160 1.34 27.64 6.15
C TRP A 160 0.38 27.40 7.31
N PHE A 161 -0.39 28.42 7.69
CA PHE A 161 -1.21 28.38 8.90
C PHE A 161 -2.68 28.76 8.66
N GLY A 162 -3.13 28.91 7.41
CA GLY A 162 -4.49 29.37 7.07
C GLY A 162 -5.61 28.46 7.58
N SER A 163 -5.33 27.18 7.73
CA SER A 163 -6.22 26.17 8.27
C SER A 163 -5.50 25.25 9.26
N ILE A 164 -6.28 24.48 10.03
CA ILE A 164 -5.74 23.47 10.95
C ILE A 164 -4.94 22.41 10.18
N GLY A 165 -5.37 22.07 8.95
CA GLY A 165 -4.68 21.10 8.10
C GLY A 165 -3.32 21.60 7.61
N GLU A 166 -3.26 22.83 7.13
CA GLU A 166 -2.00 23.48 6.73
C GLU A 166 -1.07 23.62 7.92
N SER A 167 -1.59 24.07 9.07
CA SER A 167 -0.81 24.20 10.30
C SER A 167 -0.24 22.86 10.76
N ALA A 168 -1.03 21.79 10.70
CA ALA A 168 -0.57 20.45 11.04
C ALA A 168 0.52 19.94 10.08
N TYR A 169 0.39 20.23 8.78
CA TYR A 169 1.40 19.89 7.78
C TYR A 169 2.71 20.66 8.02
N THR A 170 2.64 21.97 8.24
CA THR A 170 3.82 22.81 8.54
C THR A 170 4.47 22.40 9.87
N LEU A 171 3.69 22.08 10.91
CA LEU A 171 4.24 21.54 12.16
C LEU A 171 4.90 20.17 11.97
N PHE A 172 4.39 19.34 11.07
CA PHE A 172 5.03 18.07 10.72
C PHE A 172 6.38 18.31 10.02
N GLN A 173 6.43 19.24 9.07
CA GLN A 173 7.67 19.68 8.43
C GLN A 173 8.69 20.17 9.48
N ILE A 174 8.27 21.03 10.40
CA ILE A 174 9.10 21.53 11.52
C ILE A 174 9.59 20.38 12.41
N MET A 175 8.73 19.41 12.75
CA MET A 175 9.12 18.23 13.54
C MET A 175 10.18 17.37 12.81
N THR A 176 10.11 17.27 11.48
CA THR A 176 11.15 16.60 10.68
C THR A 176 12.43 17.42 10.53
N LEU A 177 12.47 18.64 11.09
CA LEU A 177 13.56 19.62 10.98
C LEU A 177 13.85 20.06 9.54
N GLU A 178 12.93 19.82 8.62
CA GLU A 178 13.07 20.21 7.22
C GLU A 178 12.80 21.70 7.09
N SER A 179 13.84 22.47 6.71
CA SER A 179 13.79 23.93 6.45
C SER A 179 13.10 24.79 7.52
N TRP A 180 12.96 24.28 8.74
CA TRP A 180 12.11 24.89 9.78
C TRP A 180 12.52 26.33 10.13
N SER A 181 13.83 26.61 10.13
CA SER A 181 14.35 27.94 10.43
C SER A 181 14.32 28.84 9.19
N MET A 182 15.03 28.46 8.11
CA MET A 182 15.19 29.30 6.92
C MET A 182 13.90 29.50 6.12
N GLY A 183 13.00 28.52 6.13
CA GLY A 183 11.79 28.52 5.30
C GLY A 183 10.53 28.97 6.02
N ILE A 184 10.48 28.90 7.35
CA ILE A 184 9.26 29.13 8.13
C ILE A 184 9.46 30.17 9.25
N VAL A 185 10.45 29.99 10.13
CA VAL A 185 10.52 30.75 11.40
C VAL A 185 11.36 32.03 11.32
N ARG A 186 12.37 32.09 10.44
CA ARG A 186 13.20 33.30 10.34
C ARG A 186 12.41 34.46 9.73
N PRO A 187 12.59 35.69 10.26
CA PRO A 187 11.99 36.89 9.71
C PRO A 187 12.54 37.25 8.32
#